data_AF-A0A8T0K671-F1
#
_entry.id   AF-A0A8T0K671-F1
#
_cell.length_a   1.000
_cell.length_b   1.000
_cell.length_c   1.000
_cell.angle_alpha   90.00
_cell.angle_beta   90.00
_cell.angle_gamma   90.00
#
_symmetry.space_group_name_H-M   'P 1'
#
loop_
_entity.id
_entity.type
_entity.pdbx_description
1 polymer ?
#
loop_
_entity_poly.entity_id
_entity_poly.type
_entity_poly.pdbx_seq_one_letter_code
_entity_poly.pdbx_strand_id
1 'polypeptide(L)'
;MASLHTLKPHAVCVPFPAQGHISPLMQLAKLLHCMGFHITFVNTEFNHNRFVKSHGADFVKGLPDFTFDTIPDGLPPSDKDATQNLPRLSDSVRKNCYAPFKDFVMKLNSSHVVPPISCIIADGIMGFAAKVATDLGIPDVQFWTASACGLVGYLQFDELVKRAIIPFKDENFENEGTLEKSVNWISGLEDIRLKDIPSFIRVTTLDDILFDFLNVETKNCLRSSSIIINTFEDLEEKTLEYLKAKNPNIYNFGPLHLLSRPFPEKENGFMSTGSSLWKNDSQCLAWLDKWEPNSVIYVNYGSITVMTEHHLKEFAWGLANSKLPFLWITRPDLVMGGSVVLPQEFFDEIKGIYAQLGG
;
A
#
# COMPACT_ATOMS: atom_id res chain seq x y z
N MET A 1 -20.52 -43.80 -4.92
CA MET A 1 -20.65 -42.57 -4.12
C MET A 1 -19.59 -41.61 -4.63
N ALA A 2 -20.00 -40.60 -5.39
CA ALA A 2 -19.08 -39.58 -5.85
C ALA A 2 -18.61 -38.77 -4.64
N SER A 3 -17.30 -38.71 -4.43
CA SER A 3 -16.66 -37.75 -3.54
C SER A 3 -17.21 -36.37 -3.87
N LEU A 4 -17.88 -35.72 -2.91
CA LEU A 4 -18.12 -34.28 -2.95
C LEU A 4 -16.72 -33.65 -3.07
N HIS A 5 -16.31 -33.30 -4.29
CA HIS A 5 -15.17 -32.40 -4.47
C HIS A 5 -15.56 -31.12 -3.73
N THR A 6 -14.98 -30.90 -2.56
CA THR A 6 -15.05 -29.60 -1.89
C THR A 6 -14.49 -28.60 -2.89
N LEU A 7 -15.36 -27.75 -3.45
CA LEU A 7 -14.95 -26.71 -4.39
C LEU A 7 -13.85 -25.88 -3.74
N LYS A 8 -12.76 -25.67 -4.47
CA LYS A 8 -11.63 -24.86 -4.03
C LYS A 8 -12.14 -23.46 -3.64
N PRO A 9 -11.86 -22.93 -2.44
CA PRO A 9 -12.31 -21.60 -2.08
C PRO A 9 -11.66 -20.57 -3.01
N HIS A 10 -12.46 -19.63 -3.50
CA HIS A 10 -12.01 -18.61 -4.45
C HIS A 10 -12.03 -17.22 -3.78
N ALA A 11 -10.87 -16.58 -3.67
CA ALA A 11 -10.71 -15.22 -3.20
C ALA A 11 -10.42 -14.25 -4.35
N VAL A 12 -11.24 -13.21 -4.49
CA VAL A 12 -10.96 -12.09 -5.39
C VAL A 12 -10.25 -10.99 -4.60
N CYS A 13 -9.02 -10.66 -4.99
CA CYS A 13 -8.17 -9.69 -4.28
C CYS A 13 -8.16 -8.35 -5.02
N VAL A 14 -8.50 -7.25 -4.33
CA VAL A 14 -8.61 -5.91 -4.93
C VAL A 14 -7.74 -4.90 -4.16
N PRO A 15 -6.48 -4.67 -4.59
CA PRO A 15 -5.58 -3.73 -3.92
C PRO A 15 -5.95 -2.28 -4.26
N PHE A 16 -5.63 -1.32 -3.38
CA PHE A 16 -5.53 0.07 -3.82
C PHE A 16 -4.39 0.20 -4.84
N PRO A 17 -4.56 0.94 -5.96
CA PRO A 17 -3.61 1.00 -7.08
C PRO A 17 -2.28 1.74 -6.81
N ALA A 18 -1.64 1.49 -5.67
CA ALA A 18 -0.32 1.98 -5.31
C ALA A 18 0.58 0.85 -4.77
N GLN A 19 1.88 0.95 -5.03
CA GLN A 19 2.90 -0.08 -4.69
C GLN A 19 2.81 -0.57 -3.23
N GLY A 20 2.68 0.34 -2.27
CA GLY A 20 2.60 0.02 -0.83
C GLY A 20 1.35 -0.78 -0.43
N HIS A 21 0.34 -0.82 -1.29
CA HIS A 21 -0.90 -1.57 -1.10
C HIS A 21 -0.92 -2.87 -1.90
N ILE A 22 -0.50 -2.80 -3.17
CA ILE A 22 -0.40 -3.95 -4.06
C ILE A 22 0.56 -4.99 -3.51
N SER A 23 1.75 -4.59 -3.05
CA SER A 23 2.76 -5.53 -2.57
C SER A 23 2.30 -6.42 -1.41
N PRO A 24 1.82 -5.86 -0.28
CA PRO A 24 1.36 -6.69 0.83
C PRO A 24 0.11 -7.51 0.46
N LEU A 25 -0.84 -6.97 -0.31
CA LEU A 25 -2.01 -7.78 -0.70
C LEU A 25 -1.63 -8.92 -1.66
N MET A 26 -0.66 -8.70 -2.54
CA MET A 26 -0.08 -9.76 -3.38
C MET A 26 0.58 -10.85 -2.53
N GLN A 27 1.31 -10.47 -1.46
CA GLN A 27 1.89 -11.44 -0.53
C GLN A 27 0.81 -12.27 0.18
N LEU A 28 -0.26 -11.62 0.65
CA LEU A 28 -1.41 -12.33 1.24
C LEU A 28 -2.08 -13.26 0.23
N ALA A 29 -2.32 -12.79 -1.00
CA ALA A 29 -2.93 -13.59 -2.06
C ALA A 29 -2.08 -14.84 -2.39
N LYS A 30 -0.76 -14.68 -2.48
CA LYS A 30 0.20 -15.78 -2.67
C LYS A 30 0.17 -16.77 -1.50
N LEU A 31 0.09 -16.29 -0.26
CA LEU A 31 -0.07 -17.15 0.92
C LEU A 31 -1.37 -17.97 0.87
N LEU A 32 -2.49 -17.32 0.54
CA LEU A 32 -3.78 -17.99 0.41
C LEU A 32 -3.76 -19.04 -0.71
N HIS A 33 -3.10 -18.74 -1.83
CA HIS A 33 -2.89 -19.71 -2.91
C HIS A 33 -2.18 -20.97 -2.40
N CYS A 34 -1.11 -20.82 -1.63
CA CYS A 34 -0.41 -21.94 -1.00
C CYS A 34 -1.26 -22.71 0.02
N MET A 35 -2.28 -22.07 0.60
CA MET A 35 -3.28 -22.72 1.47
C MET A 35 -4.40 -23.40 0.68
N GLY A 36 -4.33 -23.41 -0.65
CA GLY A 36 -5.29 -24.09 -1.50
C GLY A 36 -6.45 -23.21 -1.95
N PHE A 37 -6.31 -21.88 -1.99
CA PHE A 37 -7.28 -21.00 -2.63
C PHE A 37 -7.09 -20.92 -4.15
N HIS A 38 -8.18 -20.72 -4.88
CA HIS A 38 -8.15 -20.09 -6.20
C HIS A 38 -8.10 -18.57 -6.00
N ILE A 39 -7.18 -17.89 -6.67
CA ILE A 39 -6.99 -16.44 -6.53
C ILE A 39 -7.30 -15.77 -7.85
N THR A 40 -8.10 -14.71 -7.80
CA THR A 40 -8.18 -13.73 -8.89
C THR A 40 -7.73 -12.38 -8.36
N PHE A 41 -6.59 -11.90 -8.83
CA PHE A 41 -6.00 -10.64 -8.43
C PHE A 41 -6.37 -9.53 -9.42
N VAL A 42 -7.19 -8.58 -8.99
CA VAL A 42 -7.78 -7.56 -9.87
C VAL A 42 -6.97 -6.27 -9.80
N ASN A 43 -6.22 -6.00 -10.86
CA ASN A 43 -5.48 -4.76 -11.02
C ASN A 43 -6.34 -3.65 -11.64
N THR A 44 -5.89 -2.40 -11.52
CA THR A 44 -6.29 -1.40 -12.51
C THR A 44 -5.58 -1.66 -13.82
N GLU A 45 -6.18 -1.31 -14.96
CA GLU A 45 -5.53 -1.42 -16.28
C GLU A 45 -4.14 -0.74 -16.30
N PHE A 46 -4.02 0.44 -15.68
CA PHE A 46 -2.76 1.16 -15.52
C PHE A 46 -1.69 0.31 -14.81
N ASN A 47 -1.99 -0.23 -13.61
CA ASN A 47 -1.02 -1.00 -12.85
C ASN A 47 -0.74 -2.38 -13.46
N HIS A 48 -1.71 -2.98 -14.16
CA HIS A 48 -1.49 -4.19 -14.92
C HIS A 48 -0.44 -3.96 -16.02
N ASN A 49 -0.54 -2.86 -16.76
CA ASN A 49 0.47 -2.48 -17.76
C ASN A 49 1.84 -2.21 -17.12
N ARG A 50 1.89 -1.65 -15.91
CA ARG A 50 3.16 -1.49 -15.16
C ARG A 50 3.78 -2.83 -14.76
N PHE A 51 2.98 -3.82 -14.36
CA PHE A 51 3.48 -5.17 -14.14
C PHE A 51 4.05 -5.80 -15.42
N VAL A 52 3.35 -5.66 -16.55
CA VAL A 52 3.84 -6.13 -17.85
C VAL A 52 5.16 -5.45 -18.22
N LYS A 53 5.30 -4.15 -17.96
CA LYS A 53 6.55 -3.41 -18.24
C LYS A 53 7.71 -3.86 -17.35
N SER A 54 7.47 -4.12 -16.07
CA SER A 54 8.52 -4.45 -15.09
C SER A 54 8.93 -5.92 -15.10
N HIS A 55 7.99 -6.85 -15.33
CA HIS A 55 8.21 -8.30 -15.24
C HIS A 55 7.92 -9.07 -16.54
N GLY A 56 7.38 -8.39 -17.57
CA GLY A 56 6.98 -9.02 -18.83
C GLY A 56 5.55 -9.56 -18.82
N ALA A 57 5.00 -9.83 -20.01
CA ALA A 57 3.63 -10.31 -20.18
C ALA A 57 3.38 -11.69 -19.55
N ASP A 58 4.43 -12.50 -19.38
CA ASP A 58 4.32 -13.82 -18.75
C ASP A 58 3.99 -13.75 -17.26
N PHE A 59 4.35 -12.66 -16.57
CA PHE A 59 4.05 -12.48 -15.15
C PHE A 59 2.54 -12.43 -14.90
N VAL A 60 1.81 -11.66 -15.71
CA VAL A 60 0.37 -11.47 -15.57
C VAL A 60 -0.46 -12.61 -16.17
N LYS A 61 0.16 -13.59 -16.85
CA LYS A 61 -0.52 -14.85 -17.19
C LYS A 61 -0.88 -15.67 -15.96
N GLY A 62 -0.16 -15.47 -14.85
CA GLY A 62 -0.41 -16.14 -13.59
C GLY A 62 -0.20 -17.66 -13.65
N LEU A 63 -0.95 -18.37 -12.82
CA LEU A 63 -0.99 -19.83 -12.70
C LEU A 63 -2.44 -20.32 -12.92
N PRO A 64 -2.67 -21.64 -13.12
CA PRO A 64 -4.02 -22.16 -13.28
C PRO A 64 -5.01 -21.76 -12.17
N ASP A 65 -4.52 -21.61 -10.94
CA ASP A 65 -5.32 -21.20 -9.78
C ASP A 65 -4.91 -19.82 -9.20
N PHE A 66 -4.13 -19.05 -9.95
CA PHE A 66 -3.77 -17.67 -9.62
C PHE A 66 -3.86 -16.82 -10.88
N THR A 67 -4.99 -16.18 -11.09
CA THR A 67 -5.23 -15.36 -12.28
C THR A 67 -5.10 -13.88 -11.98
N PHE A 68 -4.79 -13.10 -13.02
CA PHE A 68 -4.85 -11.65 -12.99
C PHE A 68 -5.97 -11.17 -13.89
N ASP A 69 -6.74 -10.21 -13.40
CA ASP A 69 -7.77 -9.51 -14.16
C ASP A 69 -7.60 -8.00 -14.01
N THR A 70 -8.37 -7.25 -14.79
CA THR A 70 -8.30 -5.79 -14.82
C THR A 70 -9.66 -5.14 -14.77
N ILE A 71 -9.72 -3.98 -14.10
CA ILE A 71 -10.82 -3.02 -14.20
C ILE A 71 -10.28 -1.63 -14.56
N PRO A 72 -11.09 -0.78 -15.21
CA PRO A 72 -10.72 0.62 -15.40
C PRO A 72 -10.75 1.38 -14.06
N ASP A 73 -9.80 2.31 -13.86
CA ASP A 73 -9.75 3.17 -12.67
C ASP A 73 -10.51 4.49 -12.84
N GLY A 74 -11.01 4.76 -14.06
CA GLY A 74 -11.74 5.97 -14.44
C GLY A 74 -10.86 7.19 -14.74
N LEU A 75 -9.53 7.05 -14.70
CA LEU A 75 -8.61 8.11 -15.11
C LEU A 75 -8.28 8.03 -16.61
N PRO A 76 -7.85 9.14 -17.23
CA PRO A 76 -7.35 9.11 -18.60
C PRO A 76 -6.13 8.17 -18.73
N PRO A 77 -5.93 7.55 -19.90
CA PRO A 77 -4.76 6.72 -20.16
C PRO A 77 -3.45 7.45 -19.84
N SER A 78 -2.51 6.74 -19.23
CA SER A 78 -1.18 7.23 -18.90
C SER A 78 -0.16 6.11 -19.01
N ASP A 79 1.05 6.44 -19.46
CA ASP A 79 2.21 5.56 -19.54
C ASP A 79 3.29 5.92 -18.50
N LYS A 80 2.95 6.79 -17.52
CA LYS A 80 3.87 7.26 -16.48
C LYS A 80 4.44 6.05 -15.73
N ASP A 81 5.77 5.99 -15.61
CA ASP A 81 6.43 4.98 -14.80
C ASP A 81 6.54 5.39 -13.32
N ALA A 82 5.41 5.76 -12.73
CA ALA A 82 5.31 6.04 -11.31
C ALA A 82 3.84 6.01 -10.86
N THR A 83 3.60 6.26 -9.58
CA THR A 83 2.25 6.35 -9.04
C THR A 83 1.47 7.50 -9.71
N GLN A 84 0.20 7.26 -10.05
CA GLN A 84 -0.74 8.30 -10.51
C GLN A 84 -0.98 9.34 -9.42
N ASN A 85 -1.55 10.50 -9.77
CA ASN A 85 -1.87 11.54 -8.80
C ASN A 85 -2.86 11.03 -7.75
N LEU A 86 -2.45 10.97 -6.48
CA LEU A 86 -3.21 10.30 -5.41
C LEU A 86 -4.59 10.91 -5.15
N PRO A 87 -4.77 12.25 -5.04
CA PRO A 87 -6.11 12.82 -4.91
C PRO A 87 -7.05 12.42 -6.06
N ARG A 88 -6.60 12.58 -7.31
CA ARG A 88 -7.40 12.23 -8.49
C ARG A 88 -7.71 10.74 -8.55
N LEU A 89 -6.73 9.89 -8.24
CA LEU A 89 -6.90 8.45 -8.21
C LEU A 89 -7.92 8.03 -7.16
N SER A 90 -7.80 8.54 -5.94
CA SER A 90 -8.72 8.24 -4.82
C SER A 90 -10.16 8.65 -5.13
N ASP A 91 -10.36 9.86 -5.68
CA ASP A 91 -11.69 10.31 -6.10
C ASP A 91 -12.25 9.48 -7.26
N SER A 92 -11.40 9.14 -8.24
CA SER A 92 -11.81 8.37 -9.42
C SER A 92 -12.21 6.94 -9.06
N VAL A 93 -11.40 6.21 -8.29
CA VAL A 93 -11.73 4.82 -7.93
C VAL A 93 -13.04 4.74 -7.14
N ARG A 94 -13.26 5.69 -6.22
CA ARG A 94 -14.50 5.81 -5.45
C ARG A 94 -15.72 6.00 -6.33
N LYS A 95 -15.62 6.83 -7.37
CA LYS A 95 -16.75 7.20 -8.25
C LYS A 95 -16.99 6.18 -9.36
N ASN A 96 -15.94 5.56 -9.88
CA ASN A 96 -15.97 4.91 -11.19
C ASN A 96 -15.80 3.38 -11.13
N CYS A 97 -15.21 2.82 -10.06
CA CYS A 97 -14.88 1.39 -10.05
C CYS A 97 -16.04 0.46 -9.66
N TYR A 98 -17.08 0.97 -8.98
CA TYR A 98 -18.18 0.13 -8.48
C TYR A 98 -18.88 -0.68 -9.60
N ALA A 99 -19.34 -0.02 -10.67
CA ALA A 99 -20.10 -0.68 -11.72
C ALA A 99 -19.25 -1.68 -12.53
N PRO A 100 -18.04 -1.30 -13.03
CA PRO A 100 -17.17 -2.25 -13.72
C PRO A 100 -16.79 -3.46 -12.86
N PHE A 101 -16.51 -3.25 -11.57
CA PHE A 101 -16.17 -4.35 -10.67
C PHE A 101 -17.36 -5.25 -10.38
N LYS A 102 -18.58 -4.69 -10.22
CA LYS A 102 -19.79 -5.49 -10.04
C LYS A 102 -20.07 -6.38 -11.25
N ASP A 103 -19.99 -5.82 -12.45
CA ASP A 103 -20.19 -6.56 -13.70
C ASP A 103 -19.14 -7.68 -13.85
N PHE A 104 -17.89 -7.38 -13.50
CA PHE A 104 -16.81 -8.36 -13.44
C PHE A 104 -17.12 -9.51 -12.49
N VAL A 105 -17.49 -9.22 -11.23
CA VAL A 105 -17.81 -10.24 -10.21
C VAL A 105 -18.99 -11.11 -10.66
N MET A 106 -20.05 -10.51 -11.21
CA MET A 106 -21.21 -11.24 -11.72
C MET A 106 -20.85 -12.19 -12.86
N LYS A 107 -20.01 -11.72 -13.81
CA LYS A 107 -19.52 -12.54 -14.93
C LYS A 107 -18.63 -13.68 -14.44
N LEU A 108 -17.71 -13.40 -13.51
CA LEU A 108 -16.78 -14.39 -12.96
C LEU A 108 -17.56 -15.49 -12.21
N ASN A 109 -18.53 -15.11 -11.38
CA ASN A 109 -19.34 -16.06 -10.61
C ASN A 109 -20.32 -16.88 -11.47
N SER A 110 -20.65 -16.39 -12.68
CA SER A 110 -21.47 -17.12 -13.65
C SER A 110 -20.64 -18.05 -14.55
N SER A 111 -19.31 -17.97 -14.48
CA SER A 111 -18.41 -18.80 -15.26
C SER A 111 -18.30 -20.21 -14.66
N HIS A 112 -18.28 -21.24 -15.51
CA HIS A 112 -17.99 -22.61 -15.08
C HIS A 112 -16.50 -22.98 -15.19
N VAL A 113 -15.65 -22.00 -15.56
CA VAL A 113 -14.20 -22.21 -15.77
C VAL A 113 -13.43 -22.11 -14.45
N VAL A 114 -13.93 -21.36 -13.47
CA VAL A 114 -13.33 -21.15 -12.15
C VAL A 114 -14.33 -21.49 -11.05
N PRO A 115 -13.87 -21.77 -9.81
CA PRO A 115 -14.79 -22.01 -8.69
C PRO A 115 -15.64 -20.76 -8.38
N PRO A 116 -16.85 -20.91 -7.82
CA PRO A 116 -17.65 -19.78 -7.34
C PRO A 116 -16.89 -18.94 -6.31
N ILE A 117 -17.10 -17.62 -6.35
CA ILE A 117 -16.40 -16.69 -5.45
C ILE A 117 -16.84 -16.95 -4.01
N SER A 118 -15.87 -17.26 -3.16
CA SER A 118 -16.10 -17.52 -1.73
C SER A 118 -15.92 -16.28 -0.86
N CYS A 119 -15.07 -15.33 -1.27
CA CYS A 119 -14.89 -14.04 -0.61
C CYS A 119 -14.26 -13.00 -1.55
N ILE A 120 -14.44 -11.73 -1.19
CA ILE A 120 -13.72 -10.60 -1.79
C ILE A 120 -12.82 -10.00 -0.70
N ILE A 121 -11.52 -10.01 -0.95
CA ILE A 121 -10.50 -9.39 -0.09
C ILE A 121 -10.12 -8.06 -0.73
N ALA A 122 -10.64 -6.97 -0.18
CA ALA A 122 -10.37 -5.63 -0.68
C ALA A 122 -9.44 -4.89 0.26
N ASP A 123 -8.56 -4.07 -0.30
CA ASP A 123 -7.79 -3.11 0.47
C ASP A 123 -8.72 -2.21 1.30
N GLY A 124 -8.26 -1.83 2.49
CA GLY A 124 -9.02 -1.02 3.45
C GLY A 124 -9.45 0.36 2.95
N ILE A 125 -8.92 0.82 1.81
CA ILE A 125 -9.37 2.04 1.13
C ILE A 125 -10.03 1.80 -0.24
N MET A 126 -10.47 0.57 -0.50
CA MET A 126 -11.20 0.18 -1.72
C MET A 126 -12.65 -0.17 -1.41
N GLY A 127 -13.36 0.71 -0.69
CA GLY A 127 -14.72 0.46 -0.19
C GLY A 127 -15.77 0.13 -1.25
N PHE A 128 -15.57 0.51 -2.52
CA PHE A 128 -16.46 0.07 -3.60
C PHE A 128 -16.50 -1.46 -3.73
N ALA A 129 -15.36 -2.15 -3.51
CA ALA A 129 -15.27 -3.60 -3.65
C ALA A 129 -15.97 -4.29 -2.47
N ALA A 130 -15.81 -3.76 -1.25
CA ALA A 130 -16.57 -4.21 -0.08
C ALA A 130 -18.09 -4.00 -0.28
N LYS A 131 -18.48 -2.88 -0.89
CA LYS A 131 -19.87 -2.61 -1.24
C LYS A 131 -20.41 -3.62 -2.25
N VAL A 132 -19.65 -3.94 -3.31
CA VAL A 132 -20.04 -4.97 -4.29
C VAL A 132 -20.20 -6.33 -3.63
N ALA A 133 -19.28 -6.72 -2.73
CA ALA A 133 -19.38 -7.95 -1.97
C ALA A 133 -20.70 -8.03 -1.18
N THR A 134 -21.00 -6.98 -0.40
CA THR A 134 -22.26 -6.85 0.35
C THR A 134 -23.50 -6.94 -0.56
N ASP A 135 -23.53 -6.17 -1.66
CA ASP A 135 -24.68 -6.11 -2.56
C ASP A 135 -24.96 -7.44 -3.28
N LEU A 136 -23.93 -8.28 -3.44
CA LEU A 136 -24.02 -9.60 -4.07
C LEU A 136 -24.10 -10.75 -3.05
N GLY A 137 -24.11 -10.46 -1.74
CA GLY A 137 -24.14 -11.46 -0.69
C GLY A 137 -22.86 -12.32 -0.60
N ILE A 138 -21.72 -11.78 -1.04
CA ILE A 138 -20.41 -12.43 -0.96
C ILE A 138 -19.70 -11.93 0.30
N PRO A 139 -19.06 -12.81 1.11
CA PRO A 139 -18.27 -12.39 2.26
C PRO A 139 -17.21 -11.34 1.92
N ASP A 140 -17.22 -10.23 2.66
CA ASP A 140 -16.24 -9.15 2.54
C ASP A 140 -15.12 -9.32 3.58
N VAL A 141 -13.88 -9.15 3.15
CA VAL A 141 -12.72 -9.07 4.03
C VAL A 141 -11.94 -7.81 3.67
N GLN A 142 -11.72 -6.94 4.64
CA GLN A 142 -10.88 -5.76 4.45
C GLN A 142 -9.44 -6.07 4.84
N PHE A 143 -8.48 -5.69 3.99
CA PHE A 143 -7.06 -5.81 4.27
C PHE A 143 -6.45 -4.44 4.51
N TRP A 144 -6.07 -4.17 5.75
CA TRP A 144 -5.42 -2.93 6.15
C TRP A 144 -3.90 -3.08 6.03
N THR A 145 -3.33 -2.31 5.09
CA THR A 145 -1.92 -2.40 4.69
C THR A 145 -0.99 -1.58 5.58
N ALA A 146 -1.51 -0.56 6.25
CA ALA A 146 -0.77 0.27 7.19
C ALA A 146 -0.78 -0.33 8.61
N SER A 147 -0.12 0.34 9.56
CA SER A 147 -0.10 -0.07 10.97
C SER A 147 -1.47 0.05 11.64
N ALA A 148 -1.67 -0.68 12.74
CA ALA A 148 -2.87 -0.55 13.56
C ALA A 148 -2.95 0.86 14.17
N CYS A 149 -1.82 1.45 14.59
CA CYS A 149 -1.79 2.80 15.15
C CYS A 149 -2.17 3.86 14.09
N GLY A 150 -1.77 3.64 12.84
CA GLY A 150 -2.19 4.44 11.70
C GLY A 150 -3.71 4.41 11.51
N LEU A 151 -4.33 3.22 11.56
CA LEU A 151 -5.80 3.08 11.48
C LEU A 151 -6.49 3.88 12.57
N VAL A 152 -6.01 3.77 13.83
CA VAL A 152 -6.55 4.56 14.94
C VAL A 152 -6.45 6.06 14.66
N GLY A 153 -5.32 6.53 14.11
CA GLY A 153 -5.11 7.92 13.72
C GLY A 153 -6.11 8.41 12.66
N TYR A 154 -6.36 7.62 11.62
CA TYR A 154 -7.38 7.94 10.60
C TYR A 154 -8.79 8.04 11.20
N LEU A 155 -9.13 7.15 12.12
CA LEU A 155 -10.43 7.14 12.80
C LEU A 155 -10.67 8.38 13.69
N GLN A 156 -9.67 9.24 13.89
CA GLN A 156 -9.80 10.49 14.63
C GLN A 156 -10.24 11.69 13.79
N PHE A 157 -10.35 11.57 12.47
CA PHE A 157 -10.59 12.72 11.60
C PHE A 157 -11.88 13.45 12.00
N ASP A 158 -12.98 12.71 12.21
CA ASP A 158 -14.25 13.28 12.70
C ASP A 158 -14.12 13.91 14.11
N GLU A 159 -13.32 13.31 14.99
CA GLU A 159 -13.14 13.81 16.36
C GLU A 159 -12.35 15.12 16.38
N LEU A 160 -11.34 15.24 15.52
CA LEU A 160 -10.59 16.49 15.33
C LEU A 160 -11.47 17.62 14.81
N VAL A 161 -12.40 17.32 13.90
CA VAL A 161 -13.42 18.27 13.43
C VAL A 161 -14.37 18.66 14.55
N LYS A 162 -14.91 17.68 15.30
CA LYS A 162 -15.84 17.94 16.43
C LYS A 162 -15.22 18.81 17.51
N ARG A 163 -13.91 18.66 17.74
CA ARG A 163 -13.14 19.47 18.70
C ARG A 163 -12.73 20.85 18.15
N ALA A 164 -13.08 21.17 16.91
CA ALA A 164 -12.66 22.38 16.21
C ALA A 164 -11.13 22.55 16.18
N ILE A 165 -10.39 21.43 16.07
CA ILE A 165 -8.94 21.43 15.88
C ILE A 165 -8.61 21.61 14.39
N ILE A 166 -9.42 20.98 13.53
CA ILE A 166 -9.34 21.11 12.07
C ILE A 166 -10.71 21.52 11.50
N PRO A 167 -10.78 22.18 10.32
CA PRO A 167 -9.64 22.57 9.49
C PRO A 167 -8.80 23.67 10.13
N PHE A 168 -7.53 23.74 9.76
CA PHE A 168 -6.66 24.84 10.18
C PHE A 168 -7.07 26.14 9.50
N LYS A 169 -6.78 27.26 10.15
CA LYS A 169 -7.17 28.59 9.65
C LYS A 169 -6.45 28.95 8.35
N ASP A 170 -5.17 28.66 8.28
CA ASP A 170 -4.24 28.96 7.18
C ASP A 170 -2.99 28.09 7.35
N GLU A 171 -2.08 28.11 6.37
CA GLU A 171 -0.87 27.26 6.35
C GLU A 171 0.13 27.54 7.48
N ASN A 172 -0.07 28.58 8.32
CA ASN A 172 0.85 28.87 9.41
C ASN A 172 0.86 27.79 10.51
N PHE A 173 -0.11 26.86 10.52
CA PHE A 173 -0.16 25.73 11.46
C PHE A 173 1.14 24.91 11.49
N GLU A 174 1.92 24.92 10.39
CA GLU A 174 3.20 24.22 10.29
C GLU A 174 4.30 24.87 11.15
N ASN A 175 4.23 26.18 11.37
CA ASN A 175 5.32 26.95 12.01
C ASN A 175 4.98 27.47 13.41
N GLU A 176 3.69 27.54 13.78
CA GLU A 176 3.25 28.12 15.06
C GLU A 176 3.22 27.14 16.25
N GLY A 177 3.77 25.94 16.09
CA GLY A 177 3.78 24.90 17.13
C GLY A 177 2.42 24.22 17.35
N THR A 178 1.39 24.53 16.56
CA THR A 178 0.08 23.88 16.65
C THR A 178 0.18 22.37 16.52
N LEU A 179 1.06 21.86 15.65
CA LEU A 179 1.26 20.43 15.48
C LEU A 179 1.98 19.73 16.67
N GLU A 180 2.56 20.48 17.60
CA GLU A 180 3.20 19.93 18.82
C GLU A 180 2.19 19.66 19.95
N LYS A 181 0.92 20.08 19.79
CA LYS A 181 -0.12 19.85 20.79
C LYS A 181 -0.32 18.35 21.01
N SER A 182 -0.31 17.93 22.28
CA SER A 182 -0.54 16.54 22.69
C SER A 182 -1.98 16.10 22.38
N VAL A 183 -2.11 14.84 21.99
CA VAL A 183 -3.38 14.16 21.73
C VAL A 183 -3.56 13.07 22.80
N ASN A 184 -4.42 13.34 23.79
CA ASN A 184 -4.54 12.53 25.00
C ASN A 184 -5.92 11.87 25.18
N TRP A 185 -6.82 11.97 24.20
CA TRP A 185 -8.18 11.40 24.26
C TRP A 185 -8.30 10.05 23.55
N ILE A 186 -7.22 9.54 22.95
CA ILE A 186 -7.23 8.30 22.18
C ILE A 186 -6.71 7.18 23.06
N SER A 187 -7.61 6.31 23.52
CA SER A 187 -7.18 5.07 24.16
C SER A 187 -6.41 4.21 23.14
N GLY A 188 -5.27 3.65 23.55
CA GLY A 188 -4.43 2.81 22.69
C GLY A 188 -3.25 3.52 22.03
N LEU A 189 -3.20 4.87 22.04
CA LEU A 189 -2.04 5.67 21.62
C LEU A 189 -1.57 6.56 22.77
N GLU A 190 -0.34 6.36 23.23
CA GLU A 190 0.28 7.12 24.31
C GLU A 190 1.32 8.10 23.75
N ASP A 191 1.47 9.26 24.39
CA ASP A 191 2.51 10.27 24.10
C ASP A 191 2.60 10.77 22.65
N ILE A 192 1.46 10.80 21.95
CA ILE A 192 1.37 11.33 20.58
C ILE A 192 0.97 12.80 20.53
N ARG A 193 1.38 13.47 19.45
CA ARG A 193 1.03 14.86 19.12
C ARG A 193 0.23 14.94 17.83
N LEU A 194 -0.32 16.11 17.53
CA LEU A 194 -1.04 16.34 16.27
C LEU A 194 -0.18 16.06 15.03
N LYS A 195 1.15 16.32 15.05
CA LYS A 195 2.03 15.94 13.93
C LYS A 195 2.18 14.45 13.69
N ASP A 196 1.90 13.63 14.71
CA ASP A 196 2.04 12.17 14.68
C ASP A 196 0.76 11.49 14.13
N ILE A 197 -0.36 12.22 14.04
CA ILE A 197 -1.58 11.80 13.34
C ILE A 197 -1.34 11.84 11.81
N PRO A 198 -1.95 10.95 11.00
CA PRO A 198 -1.78 10.96 9.55
C PRO A 198 -1.92 12.35 8.94
N SER A 199 -0.95 12.76 8.13
CA SER A 199 -0.79 14.15 7.67
C SER A 199 -1.96 14.69 6.85
N PHE A 200 -2.90 13.84 6.42
CA PHE A 200 -4.12 14.23 5.72
C PHE A 200 -5.09 15.04 6.58
N ILE A 201 -4.82 15.22 7.89
CA ILE A 201 -5.52 16.20 8.73
C ILE A 201 -5.01 17.65 8.52
N ARG A 202 -3.88 17.84 7.84
CA ARG A 202 -3.21 19.13 7.60
C ARG A 202 -3.92 19.90 6.48
N VAL A 203 -5.19 20.19 6.69
CA VAL A 203 -6.09 20.82 5.70
C VAL A 203 -6.62 22.14 6.24
N THR A 204 -6.79 23.10 5.34
CA THR A 204 -7.46 24.40 5.62
C THR A 204 -8.94 24.39 5.25
N THR A 205 -9.40 23.33 4.58
CA THR A 205 -10.78 23.11 4.19
C THR A 205 -11.15 21.63 4.34
N LEU A 206 -12.42 21.33 4.63
CA LEU A 206 -12.89 19.95 4.79
C LEU A 206 -13.32 19.29 3.47
N ASP A 207 -13.25 20.02 2.35
CA ASP A 207 -13.48 19.49 1.00
C ASP A 207 -12.20 18.96 0.34
N ASP A 208 -11.07 18.92 1.07
CA ASP A 208 -9.87 18.23 0.62
C ASP A 208 -10.19 16.76 0.31
N ILE A 209 -9.82 16.35 -0.90
CA ILE A 209 -10.19 15.04 -1.46
C ILE A 209 -9.64 13.90 -0.62
N LEU A 210 -8.38 13.99 -0.16
CA LEU A 210 -7.74 12.90 0.57
C LEU A 210 -8.23 12.85 2.01
N PHE A 211 -8.47 14.00 2.64
CA PHE A 211 -9.12 14.06 3.94
C PHE A 211 -10.49 13.37 3.92
N ASP A 212 -11.37 13.76 3.00
CA ASP A 212 -12.72 13.19 2.86
C ASP A 212 -12.67 11.69 2.52
N PHE A 213 -11.88 11.32 1.52
CA PHE A 213 -11.72 9.92 1.10
C PHE A 213 -11.24 9.03 2.25
N LEU A 214 -10.13 9.37 2.91
CA LEU A 214 -9.57 8.54 3.97
C LEU A 214 -10.47 8.50 5.21
N ASN A 215 -11.16 9.60 5.53
CA ASN A 215 -12.14 9.61 6.61
C ASN A 215 -13.26 8.60 6.33
N VAL A 216 -13.85 8.63 5.13
CA VAL A 216 -14.95 7.72 4.76
C VAL A 216 -14.47 6.27 4.70
N GLU A 217 -13.38 6.01 4.00
CA GLU A 217 -12.91 4.65 3.75
C GLU A 217 -12.43 3.94 5.02
N THR A 218 -11.72 4.61 5.93
CA THR A 218 -11.29 3.98 7.19
C THR A 218 -12.45 3.63 8.12
N LYS A 219 -13.52 4.44 8.14
CA LYS A 219 -14.76 4.12 8.85
C LYS A 219 -15.48 2.93 8.21
N ASN A 220 -15.49 2.83 6.88
CA ASN A 220 -16.06 1.69 6.17
C ASN A 220 -15.25 0.41 6.46
N CYS A 221 -13.92 0.49 6.42
CA CYS A 221 -13.02 -0.60 6.78
C CYS A 221 -13.31 -1.12 8.19
N LEU A 222 -13.39 -0.24 9.20
CA LEU A 222 -13.67 -0.63 10.58
C LEU A 222 -15.05 -1.33 10.75
N ARG A 223 -16.01 -1.07 9.86
CA ARG A 223 -17.35 -1.68 9.87
C ARG A 223 -17.42 -3.02 9.15
N SER A 224 -16.36 -3.44 8.48
CA SER A 224 -16.31 -4.72 7.76
C SER A 224 -16.53 -5.90 8.70
N SER A 225 -17.12 -6.96 8.15
CA SER A 225 -17.38 -8.19 8.88
C SER A 225 -16.09 -8.93 9.27
N SER A 226 -14.97 -8.66 8.60
CA SER A 226 -13.65 -9.20 8.92
C SER A 226 -12.54 -8.29 8.41
N ILE A 227 -11.57 -7.99 9.28
CA ILE A 227 -10.44 -7.11 8.94
C ILE A 227 -9.14 -7.85 9.21
N ILE A 228 -8.28 -7.94 8.21
CA ILE A 228 -6.91 -8.42 8.35
C ILE A 228 -5.99 -7.20 8.43
N ILE A 229 -5.17 -7.12 9.47
CA ILE A 229 -4.13 -6.10 9.63
C ILE A 229 -2.78 -6.78 9.54
N ASN A 230 -1.90 -6.29 8.65
CA ASN A 230 -0.53 -6.81 8.50
C ASN A 230 0.39 -6.33 9.66
N THR A 231 0.14 -6.86 10.85
CA THR A 231 0.87 -6.57 12.09
C THR A 231 0.87 -7.79 13.01
N PHE A 232 1.53 -7.70 14.16
CA PHE A 232 1.59 -8.74 15.18
C PHE A 232 1.40 -8.14 16.58
N GLU A 233 0.95 -8.98 17.52
CA GLU A 233 0.53 -8.54 18.86
C GLU A 233 1.65 -7.81 19.61
N ASP A 234 2.85 -8.40 19.69
CA ASP A 234 3.99 -7.85 20.43
C ASP A 234 4.43 -6.44 19.95
N LEU A 235 4.02 -6.01 18.75
CA LEU A 235 4.33 -4.66 18.23
C LEU A 235 3.27 -3.62 18.61
N GLU A 236 1.99 -3.97 18.60
CA GLU A 236 0.88 -3.01 18.65
C GLU A 236 -0.25 -3.40 19.63
N GLU A 237 0.02 -4.25 20.63
CA GLU A 237 -0.93 -4.83 21.60
C GLU A 237 -2.02 -3.84 22.05
N LYS A 238 -1.65 -2.74 22.75
CA LYS A 238 -2.62 -1.74 23.26
C LYS A 238 -3.51 -1.14 22.17
N THR A 239 -2.96 -0.93 20.98
CA THR A 239 -3.70 -0.39 19.84
C THR A 239 -4.64 -1.44 19.26
N LEU A 240 -4.20 -2.69 19.16
CA LEU A 240 -5.01 -3.81 18.71
C LEU A 240 -6.17 -4.08 19.68
N GLU A 241 -5.94 -4.04 20.99
CA GLU A 241 -7.00 -4.15 22.00
C GLU A 241 -8.06 -3.05 21.83
N TYR A 242 -7.63 -1.80 21.65
CA TYR A 242 -8.54 -0.68 21.40
C TYR A 242 -9.38 -0.86 20.14
N LEU A 243 -8.75 -1.32 19.05
CA LEU A 243 -9.46 -1.59 17.80
C LEU A 243 -10.40 -2.79 17.93
N LYS A 244 -9.96 -3.89 18.55
CA LYS A 244 -10.74 -5.11 18.79
C LYS A 244 -11.96 -4.85 19.68
N ALA A 245 -11.88 -3.89 20.60
CA ALA A 245 -13.03 -3.43 21.38
C ALA A 245 -14.10 -2.73 20.52
N LYS A 246 -13.74 -2.16 19.36
CA LYS A 246 -14.68 -1.57 18.39
C LYS A 246 -15.17 -2.57 17.37
N ASN A 247 -14.29 -3.46 16.91
CA ASN A 247 -14.63 -4.54 16.01
C ASN A 247 -13.86 -5.81 16.42
N PRO A 248 -14.53 -6.83 17.00
CA PRO A 248 -13.86 -8.05 17.48
C PRO A 248 -13.32 -8.93 16.34
N ASN A 249 -13.72 -8.69 15.09
CA ASN A 249 -13.31 -9.48 13.92
C ASN A 249 -12.03 -8.93 13.25
N ILE A 250 -11.10 -8.42 14.06
CA ILE A 250 -9.79 -7.96 13.63
C ILE A 250 -8.77 -9.08 13.83
N TYR A 251 -8.13 -9.48 12.74
CA TYR A 251 -7.09 -10.49 12.67
C TYR A 251 -5.74 -9.84 12.37
N ASN A 252 -4.88 -9.76 13.39
CA ASN A 252 -3.49 -9.33 13.23
C ASN A 252 -2.65 -10.46 12.62
N PHE A 253 -2.51 -10.44 11.29
CA PHE A 253 -1.81 -11.46 10.51
C PHE A 253 -0.61 -10.86 9.80
N GLY A 254 0.52 -10.82 10.51
CA GLY A 254 1.76 -10.28 10.00
C GLY A 254 2.98 -10.65 10.86
N PRO A 255 4.18 -10.24 10.43
CA PRO A 255 4.43 -9.57 9.16
C PRO A 255 4.43 -10.58 8.00
N LEU A 256 3.67 -10.30 6.93
CA LEU A 256 3.41 -11.24 5.83
C LEU A 256 4.69 -11.82 5.19
N HIS A 257 5.75 -11.03 5.07
CA HIS A 257 7.02 -11.46 4.48
C HIS A 257 7.77 -12.54 5.29
N LEU A 258 7.47 -12.70 6.59
CA LEU A 258 8.00 -13.81 7.39
C LEU A 258 7.11 -15.05 7.25
N LEU A 259 5.80 -14.85 7.14
CA LEU A 259 4.80 -15.91 7.01
C LEU A 259 4.91 -16.65 5.66
N SER A 260 5.49 -16.03 4.64
CA SER A 260 5.73 -16.66 3.34
C SER A 260 6.94 -17.61 3.32
N ARG A 261 7.87 -17.50 4.27
CA ARG A 261 9.10 -18.32 4.31
C ARG A 261 8.86 -19.84 4.36
N PRO A 262 7.89 -20.37 5.13
CA PRO A 262 7.67 -21.81 5.23
C PRO A 262 7.04 -22.44 3.98
N PHE A 263 6.61 -21.64 3.00
CA PHE A 263 6.06 -22.13 1.74
C PHE A 263 7.19 -22.24 0.71
N PRO A 264 7.82 -23.43 0.55
CA PRO A 264 8.90 -23.62 -0.42
C PRO A 264 8.41 -23.36 -1.85
N GLU A 265 9.36 -23.17 -2.77
CA GLU A 265 9.24 -22.88 -4.21
C GLU A 265 8.47 -23.93 -5.06
N LYS A 266 7.48 -24.61 -4.47
CA LYS A 266 6.69 -25.68 -5.10
C LYS A 266 5.88 -25.24 -6.32
N GLU A 267 5.87 -23.94 -6.64
CA GLU A 267 5.13 -23.35 -7.76
C GLU A 267 6.06 -22.54 -8.69
N ASN A 268 7.03 -23.22 -9.30
CA ASN A 268 7.79 -22.77 -10.48
C ASN A 268 8.40 -21.35 -10.40
N GLY A 269 8.74 -20.89 -9.19
CA GLY A 269 9.26 -19.53 -8.98
C GLY A 269 8.21 -18.41 -9.06
N PHE A 270 6.92 -18.66 -9.33
CA PHE A 270 5.89 -17.61 -9.24
C PHE A 270 5.77 -17.05 -7.82
N MET A 271 6.04 -17.87 -6.81
CA MET A 271 6.10 -17.42 -5.42
C MET A 271 7.31 -16.51 -5.16
N SER A 272 8.41 -16.69 -5.89
CA SER A 272 9.60 -15.84 -5.82
C SER A 272 9.57 -14.65 -6.79
N THR A 273 8.61 -14.57 -7.72
CA THR A 273 8.42 -13.37 -8.55
C THR A 273 8.03 -12.17 -7.69
N GLY A 274 8.54 -11.00 -8.05
CA GLY A 274 8.35 -9.78 -7.27
C GLY A 274 6.88 -9.34 -7.22
N SER A 275 6.49 -8.74 -6.10
CA SER A 275 5.21 -8.02 -5.95
C SER A 275 5.33 -6.53 -6.33
N SER A 276 6.48 -6.15 -6.89
CA SER A 276 6.85 -4.77 -7.18
C SER A 276 6.37 -4.32 -8.55
N LEU A 277 5.86 -3.11 -8.66
CA LEU A 277 5.60 -2.43 -9.93
C LEU A 277 6.89 -1.95 -10.61
N TRP A 278 8.01 -2.03 -9.91
CA TRP A 278 9.34 -1.64 -10.38
C TRP A 278 10.17 -2.86 -10.74
N LYS A 279 11.04 -2.71 -11.73
CA LYS A 279 12.00 -3.75 -12.09
C LYS A 279 13.00 -3.93 -10.95
N ASN A 280 13.28 -5.17 -10.59
CA ASN A 280 14.28 -5.48 -9.57
C ASN A 280 15.70 -5.25 -10.14
N ASP A 281 16.57 -4.66 -9.32
CA ASP A 281 17.99 -4.53 -9.61
C ASP A 281 18.83 -5.32 -8.59
N SER A 282 19.40 -6.43 -9.03
CA SER A 282 20.25 -7.28 -8.19
C SER A 282 21.72 -6.85 -8.17
N GLN A 283 22.15 -5.87 -8.98
CA GLN A 283 23.53 -5.40 -9.02
C GLN A 283 23.94 -4.75 -7.69
N CYS A 284 22.97 -4.19 -6.97
CA CYS A 284 23.19 -3.62 -5.65
C CYS A 284 23.71 -4.62 -4.62
N LEU A 285 23.33 -5.89 -4.74
CA LEU A 285 23.79 -6.95 -3.85
C LEU A 285 25.31 -7.16 -3.98
N ALA A 286 25.80 -7.24 -5.22
CA ALA A 286 27.23 -7.36 -5.49
C ALA A 286 28.04 -6.12 -5.06
N TRP A 287 27.39 -4.95 -4.95
CA TRP A 287 28.00 -3.76 -4.36
C TRP A 287 28.00 -3.84 -2.83
N LEU A 288 26.91 -4.28 -2.21
CA LEU A 288 26.80 -4.49 -0.76
C LEU A 288 27.82 -5.52 -0.25
N ASP A 289 28.10 -6.58 -1.01
CA ASP A 289 29.08 -7.63 -0.67
C ASP A 289 30.51 -7.10 -0.45
N LYS A 290 30.81 -5.86 -0.88
CA LYS A 290 32.13 -5.23 -0.73
C LYS A 290 32.31 -4.51 0.60
N TRP A 291 31.25 -4.35 1.38
CA TRP A 291 31.23 -3.54 2.59
C TRP A 291 31.06 -4.42 3.84
N GLU A 292 31.60 -3.94 4.95
CA GLU A 292 31.49 -4.64 6.24
C GLU A 292 30.03 -4.68 6.74
N PRO A 293 29.65 -5.70 7.52
CA PRO A 293 28.32 -5.76 8.12
C PRO A 293 27.97 -4.48 8.91
N ASN A 294 26.74 -4.00 8.77
CA ASN A 294 26.21 -2.81 9.44
C ASN A 294 26.98 -1.49 9.15
N SER A 295 27.67 -1.40 8.00
CA SER A 295 28.45 -0.20 7.63
C SER A 295 27.81 0.71 6.57
N VAL A 296 26.75 0.25 5.89
CA VAL A 296 26.12 0.96 4.76
C VAL A 296 24.82 1.63 5.17
N ILE A 297 24.64 2.89 4.79
CA ILE A 297 23.36 3.62 4.93
C ILE A 297 22.43 3.24 3.77
N TYR A 298 21.23 2.75 4.06
CA TYR A 298 20.17 2.56 3.06
C TYR A 298 19.19 3.72 3.09
N VAL A 299 18.92 4.31 1.91
CA VAL A 299 18.01 5.44 1.77
C VAL A 299 16.96 5.14 0.69
N ASN A 300 15.69 5.21 1.07
CA ASN A 300 14.56 5.06 0.16
C ASN A 300 13.37 5.88 0.67
N TYR A 301 12.67 6.57 -0.23
CA TYR A 301 11.51 7.42 0.08
C TYR A 301 10.17 6.75 -0.28
N GLY A 302 10.20 5.45 -0.58
CA GLY A 302 9.06 4.71 -1.06
C GLY A 302 8.63 5.16 -2.46
N SER A 303 7.38 4.83 -2.81
CA SER A 303 6.83 4.96 -4.16
C SER A 303 5.93 6.18 -4.37
N ILE A 304 5.79 7.04 -3.34
CA ILE A 304 4.83 8.17 -3.32
C ILE A 304 5.51 9.48 -2.89
N THR A 305 6.31 9.47 -1.82
CA THR A 305 6.86 10.70 -1.21
C THR A 305 7.74 11.50 -2.16
N VAL A 306 7.39 12.75 -2.43
CA VAL A 306 8.20 13.68 -3.24
C VAL A 306 8.84 14.73 -2.35
N MET A 307 9.89 15.41 -2.85
CA MET A 307 10.54 16.51 -2.13
C MET A 307 10.90 17.66 -3.06
N THR A 308 11.23 18.81 -2.47
CA THR A 308 11.79 19.94 -3.20
C THR A 308 13.21 19.62 -3.67
N GLU A 309 13.67 20.28 -4.72
CA GLU A 309 15.07 20.20 -5.16
C GLU A 309 16.04 20.63 -4.06
N HIS A 310 15.65 21.63 -3.27
CA HIS A 310 16.44 22.09 -2.12
C HIS A 310 16.64 20.98 -1.09
N HIS A 311 15.57 20.32 -0.64
CA HIS A 311 15.67 19.21 0.32
C HIS A 311 16.49 18.03 -0.24
N LEU A 312 16.36 17.74 -1.54
CA LEU A 312 17.17 16.71 -2.18
C LEU A 312 18.67 17.04 -2.10
N LYS A 313 19.05 18.29 -2.39
CA LYS A 313 20.43 18.78 -2.32
C LYS A 313 20.98 18.72 -0.90
N GLU A 314 20.22 19.16 0.09
CA GLU A 314 20.61 19.07 1.50
C GLU A 314 20.82 17.61 1.93
N PHE A 315 19.92 16.71 1.53
CA PHE A 315 20.05 15.28 1.83
C PHE A 315 21.28 14.65 1.17
N ALA A 316 21.52 15.00 -0.10
CA ALA A 316 22.69 14.53 -0.85
C ALA A 316 23.99 14.95 -0.15
N TRP A 317 24.13 16.24 0.19
CA TRP A 317 25.33 16.72 0.87
C TRP A 317 25.46 16.17 2.29
N GLY A 318 24.35 15.91 2.99
CA GLY A 318 24.36 15.18 4.27
C GLY A 318 24.98 13.79 4.13
N LEU A 319 24.59 13.02 3.10
CA LEU A 319 25.17 11.72 2.81
C LEU A 319 26.66 11.82 2.45
N ALA A 320 27.03 12.73 1.55
CA ALA A 320 28.43 12.92 1.15
C ALA A 320 29.33 13.33 2.33
N ASN A 321 28.82 14.17 3.24
CA ASN A 321 29.56 14.64 4.40
C ASN A 321 29.66 13.59 5.51
N SER A 322 28.78 12.58 5.52
CA SER A 322 28.88 11.46 6.47
C SER A 322 30.14 10.61 6.27
N LYS A 323 30.72 10.61 5.05
CA LYS A 323 31.83 9.74 4.62
C LYS A 323 31.56 8.24 4.80
N LEU A 324 30.30 7.86 4.98
CA LEU A 324 29.87 6.47 5.04
C LEU A 324 29.43 6.00 3.65
N PRO A 325 29.61 4.70 3.34
CA PRO A 325 29.03 4.14 2.13
C PRO A 325 27.51 4.17 2.23
N PHE A 326 26.84 4.49 1.12
CA PHE A 326 25.38 4.56 1.10
C PHE A 326 24.80 4.02 -0.20
N LEU A 327 23.67 3.32 -0.04
CA LEU A 327 22.81 2.85 -1.10
C LEU A 327 21.57 3.74 -1.14
N TRP A 328 21.47 4.59 -2.17
CA TRP A 328 20.37 5.54 -2.31
C TRP A 328 19.48 5.19 -3.50
N ILE A 329 18.24 4.83 -3.20
CA ILE A 329 17.21 4.53 -4.20
C ILE A 329 16.53 5.84 -4.63
N THR A 330 16.72 6.20 -5.89
CA THR A 330 16.08 7.37 -6.51
C THR A 330 15.06 6.93 -7.54
N ARG A 331 13.97 7.69 -7.66
CA ARG A 331 12.92 7.45 -8.67
C ARG A 331 12.76 8.68 -9.58
N PRO A 332 12.29 8.51 -10.83
CA PRO A 332 12.20 9.62 -11.78
C PRO A 332 11.33 10.79 -11.31
N ASP A 333 10.32 10.52 -10.49
CA ASP A 333 9.38 11.52 -9.96
C ASP A 333 9.63 11.88 -8.48
N LEU A 334 10.87 11.71 -8.00
CA LEU A 334 11.22 12.03 -6.60
C LEU A 334 11.18 13.54 -6.32
N VAL A 335 11.48 14.38 -7.31
CA VAL A 335 11.54 15.84 -7.17
C VAL A 335 10.24 16.46 -7.68
N MET A 336 9.66 17.36 -6.89
CA MET A 336 8.50 18.13 -7.30
C MET A 336 8.82 18.94 -8.56
N GLY A 337 8.07 18.70 -9.64
CA GLY A 337 8.22 19.42 -10.89
C GLY A 337 9.33 18.93 -11.82
N GLY A 338 10.04 17.84 -11.53
CA GLY A 338 11.04 17.34 -12.48
C GLY A 338 11.94 16.20 -12.00
N SER A 339 13.03 16.00 -12.74
CA SER A 339 14.01 14.95 -12.49
C SER A 339 14.96 15.27 -11.34
N VAL A 340 15.56 14.23 -10.77
CA VAL A 340 16.69 14.35 -9.84
C VAL A 340 17.89 14.96 -10.57
N VAL A 341 18.29 16.17 -10.18
CA VAL A 341 19.47 16.86 -10.70
C VAL A 341 20.39 17.19 -9.51
N LEU A 342 21.54 16.53 -9.46
CA LEU A 342 22.59 16.77 -8.46
C LEU A 342 23.83 17.36 -9.13
N PRO A 343 24.55 18.26 -8.44
CA PRO A 343 25.75 18.92 -8.98
C PRO A 343 26.88 17.92 -9.23
N GLN A 344 27.76 18.18 -10.19
CA GLN A 344 28.90 17.29 -10.50
C GLN A 344 29.84 17.16 -9.30
N GLU A 345 29.99 18.24 -8.53
CA GLU A 345 30.76 18.31 -7.30
C GLU A 345 30.31 17.26 -6.27
N PHE A 346 29.02 16.92 -6.23
CA PHE A 346 28.51 15.86 -5.37
C PHE A 346 28.99 14.47 -5.83
N PHE A 347 28.95 14.20 -7.14
CA PHE A 347 29.41 12.92 -7.68
C PHE A 347 30.91 12.72 -7.53
N ASP A 348 31.68 13.80 -7.60
CA ASP A 348 33.12 13.78 -7.36
C ASP A 348 33.43 13.44 -5.90
N GLU A 349 32.66 13.99 -4.96
CA GLU A 349 32.84 13.77 -3.51
C GLU A 349 32.54 12.34 -3.05
N ILE A 350 31.57 11.67 -3.69
CA ILE A 350 31.10 10.32 -3.28
C ILE A 350 31.78 9.18 -4.06
N LYS A 351 32.82 9.49 -4.83
CA LYS A 351 33.49 8.52 -5.68
C LYS A 351 34.04 7.34 -4.86
N GLY A 352 33.60 6.14 -5.20
CA GLY A 352 34.04 4.89 -4.55
C GLY A 352 33.24 4.47 -3.31
N ILE A 353 32.36 5.32 -2.79
CA ILE A 353 31.50 5.02 -1.62
C ILE A 353 30.00 4.95 -1.98
N TYR A 354 29.68 5.08 -3.27
CA TYR A 354 28.31 5.22 -3.77
C TYR A 354 27.96 4.18 -4.83
N ALA A 355 26.71 3.72 -4.79
CA ALA A 355 26.01 3.11 -5.92
C ALA A 355 24.68 3.84 -6.16
N GLN A 356 24.50 4.41 -7.35
CA GLN A 356 23.19 4.84 -7.82
C GLN A 356 22.50 3.65 -8.46
N LEU A 357 21.31 3.31 -7.98
CA LEU A 357 20.38 2.53 -8.78
C LEU A 357 19.35 3.49 -9.34
N GLY A 358 19.37 3.67 -10.66
CA GLY A 358 18.28 4.31 -11.38
C GLY A 358 17.15 3.30 -11.54
N GLY A 359 16.00 3.58 -10.91
CA GLY A 359 14.74 2.88 -11.16
C GLY A 359 14.01 3.46 -12.37
#